data_AF-A0A835TDY1-F1
#
_entry.id   AF-A0A835TDY1-F1
#
_cell.length_a   1.000
_cell.length_b   1.000
_cell.length_c   1.000
_cell.angle_alpha   90.00
_cell.angle_beta   90.00
_cell.angle_gamma   90.00
#
_symmetry.space_group_name_H-M   'P 1'
#
loop_
_entity.id
_entity.type
_entity.pdbx_description
1 polymer ?
#
loop_
_entity_poly.entity_id
_entity_poly.type
_entity_poly.pdbx_seq_one_letter_code
_entity_poly.pdbx_strand_id
1 'polypeptide(L)'
;MAELHVIGQIQGAIGFPSQNLFCKWGVVAGRSWELLEGLDSGQTQLDLAPEGEPVVWAHPLDLHYACRGLAGWPKLYFQVWGQDIHGRNDICGYGFCHVPTAPGQYEIECPTWIPEGTAGERMAAFFLGGNPRLKYEEVVYTPGDRFRLNTVSAGLVQVQLGVIVKDFERNHVHFG
;
A
#
# COMPACT_ATOMS: atom_id res chain seq x y z
N MET A 1 -20.73 19.21 -1.19
CA MET A 1 -19.27 19.45 -1.26
C MET A 1 -18.73 18.38 -2.19
N ALA A 2 -17.65 18.61 -2.93
CA ALA A 2 -17.08 17.52 -3.74
C ALA A 2 -16.67 16.37 -2.80
N GLU A 3 -17.12 15.15 -3.07
CA GLU A 3 -16.90 13.99 -2.22
C GLU A 3 -16.34 12.82 -3.05
N LEU A 4 -15.43 12.06 -2.47
CA LEU A 4 -14.79 10.90 -3.06
C LEU A 4 -15.00 9.70 -2.13
N HIS A 5 -15.60 8.64 -2.63
CA HIS A 5 -15.70 7.36 -1.96
C HIS A 5 -14.78 6.35 -2.66
N VAL A 6 -13.96 5.68 -1.86
CA VAL A 6 -13.05 4.62 -2.32
C VAL A 6 -13.40 3.37 -1.53
N ILE A 7 -14.05 2.41 -2.18
CA ILE A 7 -14.58 1.20 -1.54
C ILE A 7 -13.99 -0.01 -2.25
N GLY A 8 -13.49 -0.99 -1.53
CA GLY A 8 -12.92 -2.17 -2.14
C GLY A 8 -12.19 -3.06 -1.16
N GLN A 9 -11.08 -3.64 -1.59
CA GLN A 9 -10.32 -4.57 -0.77
C GLN A 9 -8.85 -4.66 -1.20
N ILE A 10 -7.99 -4.92 -0.22
CA ILE A 10 -6.65 -5.45 -0.44
C ILE A 10 -6.83 -6.95 -0.63
N GLN A 11 -6.75 -7.42 -1.87
CA GLN A 11 -7.04 -8.82 -2.22
C GLN A 11 -5.98 -9.74 -1.64
N GLY A 12 -4.70 -9.40 -1.84
CA GLY A 12 -3.62 -10.31 -1.53
C GLY A 12 -2.26 -9.86 -2.06
N ALA A 13 -1.33 -10.81 -2.15
CA ALA A 13 0.02 -10.58 -2.62
C ALA A 13 0.57 -11.76 -3.41
N ILE A 14 1.42 -11.46 -4.40
CA ILE A 14 2.09 -12.45 -5.26
C ILE A 14 3.56 -12.09 -5.49
N GLY A 15 4.36 -13.09 -5.84
CA GLY A 15 5.77 -12.90 -6.22
C GLY A 15 6.71 -12.59 -5.04
N PHE A 16 6.29 -12.81 -3.81
CA PHE A 16 7.16 -12.74 -2.63
C PHE A 16 7.81 -14.10 -2.34
N PRO A 17 9.02 -14.11 -1.75
CA PRO A 17 9.71 -15.36 -1.42
C PRO A 17 9.11 -16.11 -0.23
N SER A 18 8.33 -15.43 0.61
CA SER A 18 7.61 -16.03 1.74
C SER A 18 6.13 -16.14 1.41
N GLN A 19 5.52 -17.24 1.85
CA GLN A 19 4.08 -17.50 1.72
C GLN A 19 3.30 -17.17 3.00
N ASN A 20 3.98 -16.82 4.09
CA ASN A 20 3.37 -16.46 5.38
C ASN A 20 3.39 -14.94 5.52
N LEU A 21 2.40 -14.25 4.97
CA LEU A 21 2.42 -12.80 4.81
C LEU A 21 1.19 -12.12 5.41
N PHE A 22 1.41 -10.91 5.93
CA PHE A 22 0.36 -9.94 6.22
C PHE A 22 0.76 -8.57 5.67
N CYS A 23 -0.19 -7.66 5.56
CA CYS A 23 0.03 -6.30 5.08
C CYS A 23 -0.41 -5.28 6.10
N LYS A 24 0.45 -4.30 6.36
CA LYS A 24 0.04 -3.02 6.95
C LYS A 24 -0.21 -2.03 5.84
N TRP A 25 -1.27 -1.26 5.94
CA TRP A 25 -1.66 -0.31 4.91
C TRP A 25 -2.01 1.03 5.53
N GLY A 26 -1.97 2.06 4.71
CA GLY A 26 -2.57 3.35 5.04
C GLY A 26 -2.82 4.18 3.81
N VAL A 27 -3.49 5.31 4.03
CA VAL A 27 -3.79 6.30 3.00
C VAL A 27 -3.19 7.65 3.39
N VAL A 28 -2.62 8.32 2.40
CA VAL A 28 -2.14 9.69 2.55
C VAL A 28 -2.82 10.56 1.51
N ALA A 29 -3.30 11.73 1.93
CA ALA A 29 -3.90 12.73 1.07
C ALA A 29 -3.40 14.12 1.44
N GLY A 30 -3.49 15.06 0.51
CA GLY A 30 -3.08 16.45 0.71
C GLY A 30 -4.05 17.21 1.61
N ARG A 31 -3.64 18.41 2.02
CA ARG A 31 -4.41 19.27 2.95
C ARG A 31 -5.82 19.68 2.46
N SER A 32 -6.06 19.54 1.16
CA SER A 32 -7.37 19.83 0.55
C SER A 32 -8.35 18.67 0.66
N TRP A 33 -7.91 17.53 1.21
CA TRP A 33 -8.70 16.31 1.39
C TRP A 33 -8.88 16.06 2.88
N GLU A 34 -10.12 15.85 3.29
CA GLU A 34 -10.50 15.56 4.68
C GLU A 34 -11.18 14.20 4.71
N LEU A 35 -10.63 13.25 5.47
CA LEU A 35 -11.26 11.94 5.68
C LEU A 35 -12.44 12.13 6.64
N LEU A 36 -13.65 11.93 6.13
CA LEU A 36 -14.89 12.07 6.88
C LEU A 36 -15.24 10.75 7.59
N GLU A 37 -15.12 9.63 6.88
CA GLU A 37 -15.45 8.30 7.37
C GLU A 37 -14.46 7.26 6.81
N GLY A 38 -14.33 6.14 7.52
CA GLY A 38 -13.39 5.07 7.21
C GLY A 38 -12.13 5.09 8.08
N LEU A 39 -11.23 4.15 7.81
CA LEU A 39 -9.94 4.04 8.50
C LEU A 39 -8.83 4.59 7.61
N ASP A 40 -7.95 5.43 8.15
CA ASP A 40 -6.80 5.96 7.42
C ASP A 40 -5.62 4.97 7.35
N SER A 41 -5.68 3.91 8.15
CA SER A 41 -4.63 2.89 8.26
C SER A 41 -5.16 1.63 8.91
N GLY A 42 -4.46 0.52 8.68
CA GLY A 42 -4.85 -0.76 9.22
C GLY A 42 -3.86 -1.88 8.95
N GLN A 43 -4.26 -3.09 9.34
CA GLN A 43 -3.48 -4.30 9.13
C GLN A 43 -4.42 -5.44 8.72
N THR A 44 -3.98 -6.25 7.76
CA THR A 44 -4.67 -7.46 7.35
C THR A 44 -4.42 -8.60 8.35
N GLN A 45 -5.14 -9.70 8.14
CA GLN A 45 -4.77 -10.98 8.73
C GLN A 45 -3.44 -11.49 8.16
N LEU A 46 -2.80 -12.37 8.93
CA LEU A 46 -1.72 -13.23 8.43
C LEU A 46 -2.36 -14.38 7.66
N ASP A 47 -1.89 -14.59 6.44
CA ASP A 47 -2.26 -15.74 5.63
C ASP A 47 -1.01 -16.61 5.39
N LEU A 48 -1.22 -17.92 5.42
CA LEU A 48 -0.21 -18.95 5.20
C LEU A 48 -0.60 -19.73 3.96
N ALA A 49 -0.19 -19.21 2.80
CA ALA A 49 -0.51 -19.83 1.52
C ALA A 49 0.33 -21.09 1.28
N PRO A 50 -0.23 -22.14 0.65
CA PRO A 50 0.56 -23.25 0.12
C PRO A 50 1.60 -22.77 -0.90
N GLU A 51 2.68 -23.51 -1.09
CA GLU A 51 3.69 -23.17 -2.10
C GLU A 51 3.08 -23.08 -3.51
N GLY A 52 3.32 -21.96 -4.20
CA GLY A 52 2.81 -21.71 -5.56
C GLY A 52 1.39 -21.11 -5.62
N GLU A 53 0.67 -21.04 -4.50
CA GLU A 53 -0.61 -20.34 -4.39
C GLU A 53 -0.40 -18.86 -4.02
N PRO A 54 -1.30 -17.95 -4.41
CA PRO A 54 -1.26 -16.55 -3.99
C PRO A 54 -1.64 -16.41 -2.52
N VAL A 55 -1.06 -15.41 -1.86
CA VAL A 55 -1.50 -14.98 -0.52
C VAL A 55 -2.81 -14.22 -0.66
N VAL A 56 -3.80 -14.54 0.18
CA VAL A 56 -5.13 -13.93 0.15
C VAL A 56 -5.45 -13.29 1.50
N TRP A 57 -5.70 -11.98 1.48
CA TRP A 57 -6.12 -11.22 2.65
C TRP A 57 -7.60 -10.83 2.61
N ALA A 58 -8.15 -10.53 1.42
CA ALA A 58 -9.51 -10.04 1.24
C ALA A 58 -9.90 -8.95 2.27
N HIS A 59 -8.96 -8.05 2.58
CA HIS A 59 -9.13 -7.07 3.65
C HIS A 59 -9.91 -5.86 3.15
N PRO A 60 -11.01 -5.45 3.81
CA PRO A 60 -11.86 -4.39 3.31
C PRO A 60 -11.16 -3.02 3.32
N LEU A 61 -11.47 -2.21 2.32
CA LEU A 61 -11.13 -0.79 2.24
C LEU A 61 -12.42 0.01 2.07
N ASP A 62 -12.61 1.01 2.90
CA ASP A 62 -13.72 1.96 2.80
C ASP A 62 -13.24 3.32 3.30
N LEU A 63 -13.19 4.29 2.38
CA LEU A 63 -12.70 5.65 2.62
C LEU A 63 -13.71 6.64 2.05
N HIS A 64 -14.12 7.61 2.85
CA HIS A 64 -14.96 8.72 2.42
C HIS A 64 -14.25 10.05 2.66
N TYR A 65 -13.96 10.76 1.57
CA TYR A 65 -13.29 12.05 1.61
C TYR A 65 -14.20 13.20 1.20
N ALA A 66 -14.07 14.32 1.92
CA ALA A 66 -14.43 15.64 1.43
C ALA A 66 -13.26 16.28 0.67
N CYS A 67 -13.55 16.88 -0.48
CA CYS A 67 -12.61 17.59 -1.32
C CYS A 67 -12.89 19.10 -1.30
N ARG A 68 -11.88 19.86 -0.88
CA ARG A 68 -11.84 21.34 -0.92
C ARG A 68 -10.95 21.86 -2.07
N GLY A 69 -10.27 20.96 -2.78
CA GLY A 69 -9.39 21.23 -3.90
C GLY A 69 -8.62 19.97 -4.32
N LEU A 70 -8.14 19.93 -5.57
CA LEU A 70 -7.56 18.70 -6.15
C LEU A 70 -6.09 18.43 -5.80
N ALA A 71 -5.41 19.38 -5.17
CA ALA A 71 -4.01 19.22 -4.80
C ALA A 71 -3.83 18.09 -3.77
N GLY A 72 -2.86 17.21 -4.03
CA GLY A 72 -2.53 16.08 -3.15
C GLY A 72 -3.58 14.97 -3.18
N TRP A 73 -3.92 14.49 -4.37
CA TRP A 73 -4.82 13.35 -4.56
C TRP A 73 -4.46 12.14 -3.66
N PRO A 74 -5.44 11.42 -3.09
CA PRO A 74 -5.18 10.29 -2.20
C PRO A 74 -4.30 9.18 -2.81
N LYS A 75 -3.42 8.61 -1.98
CA LYS A 75 -2.57 7.48 -2.32
C LYS A 75 -2.67 6.42 -1.23
N LEU A 76 -2.71 5.16 -1.63
CA LEU A 76 -2.57 4.03 -0.71
C LEU A 76 -1.10 3.64 -0.64
N TYR A 77 -0.62 3.30 0.55
CA TYR A 77 0.70 2.72 0.76
C TYR A 77 0.57 1.40 1.53
N PHE A 78 1.54 0.53 1.31
CA PHE A 78 1.55 -0.84 1.80
C PHE A 78 2.93 -1.20 2.34
N GLN A 79 2.92 -1.99 3.40
CA GLN A 79 4.08 -2.67 3.96
C GLN A 79 3.74 -4.15 4.06
N VAL A 80 4.40 -4.97 3.27
CA VAL A 80 4.22 -6.42 3.30
C VAL A 80 5.22 -7.01 4.28
N TRP A 81 4.73 -7.80 5.22
CA TRP A 81 5.50 -8.41 6.29
C TRP A 81 5.38 -9.92 6.21
N GLY A 82 6.52 -10.61 6.28
CA GLY A 82 6.60 -12.06 6.39
C GLY A 82 6.82 -12.48 7.84
N GLN A 83 6.14 -13.55 8.25
CA GLN A 83 6.36 -14.17 9.55
C GLN A 83 7.10 -15.50 9.42
N ASP A 84 8.21 -15.66 10.15
CA ASP A 84 8.97 -16.91 10.16
C ASP A 84 8.36 -17.97 11.11
N ILE A 85 8.94 -19.17 11.09
CA ILE A 85 8.50 -20.30 11.94
C ILE A 85 8.61 -20.03 13.46
N HIS A 86 9.36 -19.01 13.86
CA HIS A 86 9.53 -18.59 15.25
C HIS A 86 8.60 -17.43 15.62
N GLY A 87 7.70 -17.03 14.71
CA GLY A 87 6.76 -15.91 14.91
C GLY A 87 7.41 -14.53 14.75
N ARG A 88 8.64 -14.44 14.22
CA ARG A 88 9.32 -13.16 14.00
C ARG A 88 8.83 -12.54 12.69
N ASN A 89 8.54 -11.24 12.73
CA ASN A 89 8.05 -10.49 11.59
C ASN A 89 9.16 -9.65 10.95
N ASP A 90 9.41 -9.88 9.66
CA ASP A 90 10.36 -9.13 8.85
C ASP A 90 9.68 -8.48 7.65
N ILE A 91 10.13 -7.27 7.32
CA ILE A 91 9.61 -6.53 6.17
C ILE A 91 10.05 -7.23 4.88
N CYS A 92 9.10 -7.48 3.99
CA CYS A 92 9.32 -8.09 2.67
C CYS A 92 9.24 -7.07 1.53
N GLY A 93 8.49 -5.97 1.72
CA GLY A 93 8.42 -4.91 0.71
C GLY A 93 7.56 -3.72 1.13
N TYR A 94 7.85 -2.58 0.53
CA TYR A 94 7.08 -1.35 0.60
C TYR A 94 6.52 -1.03 -0.78
N GLY A 95 5.28 -0.56 -0.85
CA GLY A 95 4.67 -0.15 -2.11
C GLY A 95 3.71 1.02 -1.88
N PHE A 96 3.40 1.73 -2.96
CA PHE A 96 2.28 2.66 -2.97
C PHE A 96 1.63 2.71 -4.34
N CYS A 97 0.35 3.06 -4.39
CA CYS A 97 -0.37 3.35 -5.62
C CYS A 97 -1.26 4.57 -5.42
N HIS A 98 -1.56 5.25 -6.52
CA HIS A 98 -2.53 6.34 -6.52
C HIS A 98 -3.94 5.77 -6.59
N VAL A 99 -4.88 6.37 -5.85
CA VAL A 99 -6.31 6.09 -6.08
C VAL A 99 -6.66 6.55 -7.50
N PRO A 100 -7.38 5.76 -8.31
CA PRO A 100 -7.82 6.18 -9.63
C PRO A 100 -8.62 7.48 -9.57
N THR A 101 -8.38 8.40 -10.49
CA THR A 101 -9.00 9.72 -10.49
C THR A 101 -10.41 9.72 -11.09
N ALA A 102 -10.66 8.82 -12.04
CA ALA A 102 -11.98 8.67 -12.66
C ALA A 102 -12.86 7.71 -11.85
N PRO A 103 -14.19 7.91 -11.85
CA PRO A 103 -15.10 6.94 -11.25
C PRO A 103 -15.12 5.63 -12.03
N GLY A 104 -15.18 4.50 -11.32
CA GLY A 104 -15.13 3.19 -11.94
C GLY A 104 -14.73 2.07 -10.97
N GLN A 105 -14.54 0.87 -11.52
CA GLN A 105 -14.00 -0.29 -10.81
C GLN A 105 -12.61 -0.60 -11.38
N TYR A 106 -11.65 -0.82 -10.48
CA TYR A 106 -10.24 -0.95 -10.82
C TYR A 106 -9.61 -2.13 -10.11
N GLU A 107 -8.79 -2.88 -10.84
CA GLU A 107 -7.84 -3.83 -10.29
C GLU A 107 -6.44 -3.23 -10.47
N ILE A 108 -5.72 -3.09 -9.36
CA ILE A 108 -4.44 -2.40 -9.29
C ILE A 108 -3.41 -3.38 -8.74
N GLU A 109 -2.39 -3.66 -9.54
CA GLU A 109 -1.19 -4.33 -9.08
C GLU A 109 -0.18 -3.27 -8.62
N CYS A 110 0.02 -3.15 -7.31
CA CYS A 110 0.96 -2.22 -6.71
C CYS A 110 2.33 -2.89 -6.59
N PRO A 111 3.36 -2.44 -7.35
CA PRO A 111 4.70 -3.00 -7.24
C PRO A 111 5.34 -2.59 -5.91
N THR A 112 5.99 -3.57 -5.27
CA THR A 112 6.70 -3.34 -4.01
C THR A 112 8.20 -3.46 -4.18
N TRP A 113 8.93 -2.83 -3.27
CA TRP A 113 10.38 -2.78 -3.24
C TRP A 113 10.90 -2.80 -1.82
N ILE A 114 12.13 -3.25 -1.63
CA ILE A 114 12.82 -3.22 -0.34
C ILE A 114 14.19 -2.55 -0.52
N PRO A 115 14.66 -1.73 0.44
CA PRO A 115 16.01 -1.18 0.36
C PRO A 115 17.05 -2.32 0.31
N GLU A 116 18.01 -2.19 -0.59
CA GLU A 116 19.13 -3.11 -0.70
C GLU A 116 20.11 -2.81 0.44
N GLY A 117 20.12 -3.66 1.48
CA GLY A 117 21.17 -3.65 2.48
C GLY A 117 22.52 -4.04 1.88
N THR A 118 23.61 -3.61 2.50
CA THR A 118 24.96 -4.10 2.20
C THR A 118 25.00 -5.64 2.31
N ALA A 119 25.96 -6.29 1.63
CA ALA A 119 26.05 -7.76 1.64
C ALA A 119 26.14 -8.35 3.07
N GLY A 120 26.77 -7.63 4.01
CA GLY A 120 26.82 -7.99 5.44
C GLY A 120 25.47 -7.87 6.14
N GLU A 121 24.67 -6.85 5.82
CA GLU A 121 23.30 -6.67 6.36
C GLU A 121 22.33 -7.71 5.80
N ARG A 122 22.49 -8.13 4.54
CA ARG A 122 21.73 -9.27 3.98
C ARG A 122 22.04 -10.58 4.68
N MET A 123 23.33 -10.84 4.94
CA MET A 123 23.76 -12.05 5.65
C MET A 123 23.30 -11.99 7.13
N ALA A 124 23.43 -10.85 7.79
CA ALA A 124 22.94 -10.66 9.16
C ALA A 124 21.41 -10.81 9.25
N ALA A 125 20.64 -10.20 8.33
CA ALA A 125 19.19 -10.35 8.29
C ALA A 125 18.76 -11.80 8.04
N PHE A 126 19.47 -12.54 7.19
CA PHE A 126 19.20 -13.96 6.93
C PHE A 126 19.45 -14.86 8.15
N PHE A 127 20.49 -14.58 8.96
CA PHE A 127 20.84 -15.40 10.13
C PHE A 127 20.22 -14.94 11.46
N LEU A 128 19.98 -13.64 11.64
CA LEU A 128 19.52 -13.03 12.89
C LEU A 128 18.09 -12.47 12.81
N GLY A 129 17.52 -12.34 11.62
CA GLY A 129 16.33 -11.51 11.36
C GLY A 129 16.69 -10.00 11.29
N GLY A 130 15.78 -9.17 10.79
CA GLY A 130 15.96 -7.71 10.78
C GLY A 130 16.42 -7.10 9.46
N ASN A 131 15.62 -7.29 8.40
CA ASN A 131 15.82 -6.53 7.15
C ASN A 131 15.90 -5.01 7.42
N PRO A 132 16.75 -4.25 6.70
CA PRO A 132 16.84 -2.80 6.85
C PRO A 132 15.44 -2.16 6.72
N ARG A 133 15.01 -1.45 7.76
CA ARG A 133 13.71 -0.78 7.80
C ARG A 133 13.89 0.69 7.45
N LEU A 134 12.89 1.27 6.79
CA LEU A 134 12.86 2.71 6.61
C LEU A 134 12.69 3.36 7.98
N LYS A 135 13.58 4.30 8.31
CA LYS A 135 13.47 5.10 9.55
C LYS A 135 12.23 6.01 9.52
N TYR A 136 11.77 6.38 8.33
CA TYR A 136 10.58 7.18 8.09
C TYR A 136 9.74 6.49 7.00
N GLU A 137 8.54 6.05 7.36
CA GLU A 137 7.61 5.35 6.44
C GLU A 137 7.12 6.26 5.31
N GLU A 138 7.21 7.58 5.51
CA GLU A 138 6.81 8.61 4.53
C GLU A 138 7.64 8.56 3.23
N VAL A 139 8.85 7.98 3.29
CA VAL A 139 9.73 7.77 2.13
C VAL A 139 9.08 6.84 1.10
N VAL A 140 8.14 5.99 1.52
CA VAL A 140 7.45 5.05 0.62
C VAL A 140 6.69 5.79 -0.48
N TYR A 141 6.01 6.89 -0.15
CA TYR A 141 5.15 7.65 -1.07
C TYR A 141 5.68 9.04 -1.44
N THR A 142 6.86 9.42 -0.92
CA THR A 142 7.54 10.69 -1.19
C THR A 142 8.72 10.47 -2.13
N PRO A 143 8.64 10.91 -3.42
CA PRO A 143 9.67 10.63 -4.41
C PRO A 143 11.07 11.20 -4.07
N GLY A 144 11.11 12.31 -3.32
CA GLY A 144 12.36 13.06 -3.05
C GLY A 144 13.40 12.27 -2.26
N ASP A 145 12.98 11.35 -1.40
CA ASP A 145 13.89 10.59 -0.54
C ASP A 145 14.26 9.21 -1.13
N ARG A 146 13.42 8.66 -2.02
CA ARG A 146 13.65 7.35 -2.65
C ARG A 146 14.89 7.34 -3.55
N PHE A 147 15.23 8.45 -4.23
CA PHE A 147 16.41 8.52 -5.11
C PHE A 147 17.73 8.23 -4.38
N ARG A 148 17.78 8.38 -3.05
CA ARG A 148 18.98 8.14 -2.24
C ARG A 148 19.14 6.68 -1.82
N LEU A 149 18.19 5.81 -2.15
CA LEU A 149 18.16 4.41 -1.74
C LEU A 149 18.43 3.50 -2.94
N ASN A 150 19.35 2.56 -2.78
CA ASN A 150 19.38 1.38 -3.64
C ASN A 150 18.22 0.47 -3.23
N THR A 151 17.42 0.01 -4.18
CA THR A 151 16.23 -0.80 -3.91
C THR A 151 16.17 -1.98 -4.85
N VAL A 152 15.70 -3.12 -4.36
CA VAL A 152 15.39 -4.29 -5.19
C VAL A 152 13.88 -4.50 -5.26
N SER A 153 13.40 -5.00 -6.40
CA SER A 153 12.01 -5.41 -6.54
C SER A 153 11.70 -6.56 -5.59
N ALA A 154 10.53 -6.50 -4.95
CA ALA A 154 10.00 -7.61 -4.16
C ALA A 154 8.83 -8.26 -4.93
N GLY A 155 7.61 -8.21 -4.40
CA GLY A 155 6.41 -8.73 -5.05
C GLY A 155 5.40 -7.65 -5.44
N LEU A 156 4.17 -8.07 -5.71
CA LEU A 156 3.02 -7.22 -6.03
C LEU A 156 1.96 -7.35 -4.95
N VAL A 157 1.36 -6.22 -4.55
CA VAL A 157 0.13 -6.19 -3.76
C VAL A 157 -1.03 -5.97 -4.72
N GLN A 158 -2.04 -6.84 -4.67
CA GLN A 158 -3.22 -6.76 -5.52
C GLN A 158 -4.35 -6.08 -4.77
N VAL A 159 -4.92 -5.03 -5.37
CA VAL A 159 -5.96 -4.19 -4.76
C VAL A 159 -7.09 -4.02 -5.74
N GLN A 160 -8.32 -4.19 -5.26
CA GLN A 160 -9.53 -3.88 -6.02
C GLN A 160 -10.18 -2.65 -5.41
N LEU A 161 -10.44 -1.62 -6.22
CA LEU A 161 -11.04 -0.35 -5.79
C LEU A 161 -12.23 0.02 -6.69
N GLY A 162 -13.35 0.31 -6.06
CA GLY A 162 -14.46 1.09 -6.61
C GLY A 162 -14.30 2.55 -6.23
N VAL A 163 -14.25 3.42 -7.23
CA VAL A 163 -14.16 4.87 -7.06
C VAL A 163 -15.49 5.52 -7.45
N ILE A 164 -16.06 6.26 -6.52
CA ILE A 164 -17.29 7.03 -6.72
C ILE A 164 -17.01 8.49 -6.39
N VAL A 165 -17.38 9.38 -7.30
CA VAL A 165 -17.23 10.83 -7.13
C VAL A 165 -18.60 11.46 -7.08
N LYS A 166 -18.79 12.41 -6.17
CA LYS A 166 -20.06 13.12 -5.97
C LYS A 166 -19.81 14.62 -5.97
N ASP A 167 -20.67 15.36 -6.66
CA ASP A 167 -20.60 16.82 -6.82
C ASP A 167 -19.31 17.36 -7.49
N PHE A 168 -18.46 16.54 -8.10
CA PHE A 168 -17.22 17.00 -8.76
C PHE A 168 -17.50 17.94 -9.93
N GLU A 169 -18.46 17.61 -10.80
CA GLU A 169 -18.85 18.47 -11.93
C GLU A 169 -19.43 19.82 -11.46
N ARG A 170 -20.23 19.80 -10.39
CA ARG A 170 -20.78 21.01 -9.77
C ARG A 170 -19.68 21.92 -9.19
N ASN A 171 -18.51 21.36 -8.90
CA ASN A 171 -17.31 22.09 -8.46
C ASN A 171 -16.28 22.26 -9.60
N HIS A 172 -16.71 22.17 -10.87
CA HIS A 172 -15.90 22.39 -12.07
C HIS A 172 -14.70 21.45 -12.23
N VAL A 173 -14.81 20.23 -11.70
CA VAL A 173 -13.82 19.18 -11.92
C VAL A 173 -14.34 18.23 -13.00
N HIS A 174 -13.62 18.17 -14.13
CA HIS A 174 -13.90 17.27 -15.24
C HIS A 174 -12.82 16.21 -15.35
N PHE A 175 -13.22 14.97 -15.62
CA PHE A 175 -12.31 13.86 -15.92
C PHE A 175 -12.09 13.83 -17.44
N GLY A 176 -10.83 13.68 -17.87
CA GLY A 176 -10.44 13.58 -19.29
C GLY A 176 -10.42 12.14 -19.78
#